data_AF-A0A165QY27-F1
#
_entry.id   AF-A0A165QY27-F1
#
_cell.length_a   1.000
_cell.length_b   1.000
_cell.length_c   1.000
_cell.angle_alpha   90.00
_cell.angle_beta   90.00
_cell.angle_gamma   90.00
#
_symmetry.space_group_name_H-M   'P 1'
#
loop_
_entity.id
_entity.type
_entity.pdbx_description
1 polymer ?
#
loop_
_entity_poly.entity_id
_entity_poly.type
_entity_poly.pdbx_seq_one_letter_code
_entity_poly.pdbx_strand_id
1 'polypeptide(L)' 'MLTRFKGRDTIKTWGLKLAKTKCHAKARVAVARKLAIVMHAMWRDDTFYVGDPDAEAHETDSAYAAKMQRLSLARS' A
#
# COMPACT_ATOMS: atom_id res chain seq x y z
N MET A 1 -18.38 1.16 7.96
CA MET A 1 -18.17 2.48 7.33
C MET A 1 -16.89 2.42 6.49
N LEU A 2 -16.97 2.53 5.16
CA LEU A 2 -15.77 2.63 4.32
C LEU A 2 -15.26 4.07 4.39
N THR A 3 -14.15 4.30 5.08
CA THR A 3 -13.54 5.63 5.14
C THR A 3 -12.56 5.80 3.99
N ARG A 4 -12.56 6.99 3.36
CA ARG A 4 -11.64 7.30 2.27
C ARG A 4 -10.24 7.55 2.83
N PHE A 5 -9.24 6.80 2.35
CA PHE A 5 -7.85 7.08 2.67
C PHE A 5 -7.40 8.42 2.05
N LYS A 6 -7.08 9.40 2.91
CA LYS A 6 -6.59 10.73 2.49
C LYS A 6 -5.07 10.85 2.42
N GLY A 7 -4.31 9.89 2.96
CA GLY A 7 -2.85 9.91 2.96
C GLY A 7 -2.19 9.87 1.59
N ARG A 8 -0.87 10.09 1.60
CA ARG A 8 0.00 9.87 0.44
C ARG A 8 0.18 8.37 0.25
N ASP A 9 0.12 7.94 -1.00
CA ASP A 9 0.29 6.54 -1.38
C ASP A 9 0.98 6.45 -2.74
N THR A 10 1.96 5.56 -2.91
CA THR A 10 2.76 5.40 -4.12
C THR A 10 1.91 4.97 -5.30
N ILE A 11 1.00 4.01 -5.10
CA ILE A 11 0.10 3.53 -6.14
C ILE A 11 -0.87 4.64 -6.54
N LYS A 12 -1.36 5.43 -5.59
CA LYS A 12 -2.22 6.59 -5.82
C LYS A 12 -1.49 7.70 -6.59
N THR A 13 -0.27 8.08 -6.22
CA THR A 13 0.50 9.12 -6.93
C THR A 13 0.87 8.66 -8.33
N TRP A 14 1.29 7.41 -8.49
CA TRP A 14 1.53 6.79 -9.79
C TRP A 14 0.26 6.78 -10.67
N GLY A 15 -0.87 6.38 -10.11
CA GLY A 15 -2.16 6.39 -10.80
C GLY A 15 -2.59 7.78 -11.26
N LEU A 16 -2.38 8.80 -10.42
CA LEU A 16 -2.66 10.21 -10.77
C LEU A 16 -1.73 10.71 -11.87
N LYS A 17 -0.44 10.36 -11.85
CA LYS A 17 0.51 10.69 -12.94
C LYS A 17 0.10 10.00 -14.24
N LEU A 18 -0.32 8.74 -14.17
CA LEU A 18 -0.78 7.99 -15.33
C LEU A 18 -2.07 8.59 -15.92
N ALA A 19 -2.99 9.05 -15.08
CA ALA A 19 -4.21 9.72 -15.52
C ALA A 19 -3.93 11.00 -16.31
N LYS A 20 -2.91 11.77 -15.92
CA LYS A 20 -2.46 12.97 -16.64
C LYS A 20 -1.85 12.69 -18.01
N THR A 21 -1.17 11.54 -18.18
CA THR A 21 -0.43 11.23 -19.42
C THR A 21 -1.20 10.40 -20.43
N LYS A 22 -2.17 9.58 -19.99
CA LYS A 22 -2.93 8.67 -20.87
C LYS A 22 -4.42 9.01 -20.87
N CYS A 23 -5.13 8.60 -19.82
CA CYS A 23 -6.52 8.98 -19.52
C CYS A 23 -6.96 8.37 -18.17
N HIS A 24 -8.01 8.92 -17.58
CA HIS A 24 -8.54 8.44 -16.29
C HIS A 24 -9.00 6.97 -16.31
N ALA A 25 -9.63 6.52 -17.40
CA ALA A 25 -10.14 5.15 -17.51
C ALA A 25 -9.00 4.11 -17.45
N LYS A 26 -7.94 4.32 -18.23
CA LYS A 26 -6.76 3.44 -18.24
C LYS A 26 -6.02 3.48 -16.90
N ALA A 27 -5.89 4.66 -16.30
CA ALA A 27 -5.25 4.81 -15.01
C ALA A 27 -5.99 4.04 -13.90
N ARG A 28 -7.33 4.08 -13.88
CA ARG A 28 -8.14 3.34 -12.90
C ARG A 28 -7.90 1.82 -13.00
N VAL A 29 -7.92 1.28 -14.22
CA VAL A 29 -7.68 -0.16 -14.44
C VAL A 29 -6.25 -0.54 -14.02
N ALA A 30 -5.26 0.28 -14.38
CA ALA A 30 -3.87 0.02 -14.04
C ALA A 30 -3.62 0.04 -12.51
N VAL A 31 -4.23 0.99 -11.79
CA VAL A 31 -4.19 1.07 -10.33
C VAL A 31 -4.84 -0.15 -9.69
N ALA A 32 -6.04 -0.53 -10.14
CA ALA A 32 -6.75 -1.70 -9.62
C ALA A 32 -5.92 -2.98 -9.78
N ARG A 33 -5.29 -3.16 -10.95
CA ARG A 33 -4.41 -4.32 -11.21
C ARG A 33 -3.21 -4.34 -10.29
N LYS A 34 -2.56 -3.20 -10.06
CA LYS A 34 -1.41 -3.11 -9.15
C LYS A 34 -1.81 -3.40 -7.70
N LEU A 35 -2.97 -2.90 -7.26
CA LEU A 35 -3.52 -3.23 -5.94
C LEU A 35 -3.83 -4.72 -5.79
N ALA A 36 -4.44 -5.35 -6.79
CA ALA A 36 -4.75 -6.78 -6.75
C ALA A 36 -3.47 -7.65 -6.62
N ILE A 37 -2.40 -7.29 -7.34
CA ILE A 37 -1.12 -7.99 -7.25
C ILE A 37 -0.52 -7.84 -5.84
N VAL A 38 -0.49 -6.62 -5.31
CA VAL A 38 0.04 -6.36 -3.96
C VAL A 38 -0.76 -7.13 -2.92
N MET A 39 -2.10 -7.06 -2.97
CA MET A 39 -2.95 -7.79 -2.04
C MET A 39 -2.75 -9.30 -2.13
N HIS A 40 -2.54 -9.83 -3.34
CA HIS A 40 -2.25 -11.25 -3.53
C HIS A 40 -0.88 -11.65 -2.97
N ALA A 41 0.15 -10.83 -3.17
CA ALA A 41 1.49 -11.07 -2.62
C ALA A 41 1.49 -11.00 -1.09
N MET A 42 0.75 -10.05 -0.50
CA MET A 42 0.58 -9.97 0.95
C MET A 42 -0.10 -11.23 1.51
N TRP A 43 -1.07 -11.78 0.78
CA TRP A 43 -1.76 -13.01 1.19
C TRP A 43 -0.88 -14.26 1.07
N ARG A 44 -0.04 -14.33 0.03
CA ARG A 44 0.76 -15.52 -0.27
C ARG A 44 2.07 -15.57 0.51
N ASP A 45 2.73 -14.42 0.67
CA ASP A 45 4.13 -14.33 1.08
C ASP A 45 4.30 -13.69 2.47
N ASP A 46 3.20 -13.43 3.20
CA ASP A 46 3.17 -12.69 4.49
C ASP A 46 3.94 -11.36 4.44
N THR A 47 4.01 -10.75 3.25
CA THR A 47 4.64 -9.45 3.03
C THR A 47 3.67 -8.32 3.35
N PHE A 48 4.20 -7.13 3.65
CA PHE A 48 3.38 -5.95 3.95
C PHE A 48 3.61 -4.85 2.92
N TYR A 49 2.52 -4.19 2.51
CA TYR A 49 2.59 -3.05 1.61
C TYR A 49 2.84 -1.75 2.38
N VAL A 50 3.87 -1.00 1.93
CA VAL A 50 4.19 0.34 2.42
C VAL A 50 3.84 1.36 1.33
N GLY A 51 2.87 2.23 1.65
CA GLY A 51 2.32 3.20 0.70
C GLY A 51 3.13 4.49 0.56
N ASP A 52 4.04 4.82 1.47
CA ASP A 52 4.82 6.07 1.41
C ASP A 52 6.31 5.73 1.29
N PRO A 53 6.98 6.08 0.19
CA PRO A 53 8.40 5.77 0.00
C PRO A 53 9.30 6.80 0.69
N ASP A 54 8.74 7.96 1.07
CA ASP A 54 9.43 9.03 1.80
C ASP A 54 9.19 8.95 3.32
N ALA A 55 8.43 7.94 3.77
CA ALA A 55 8.44 7.58 5.19
C ALA A 55 9.83 7.00 5.46
N GLU A 56 10.68 7.83 6.08
CA GLU A 56 12.07 7.56 6.45
C GLU A 56 12.30 6.07 6.75
N ALA A 57 13.32 5.46 6.12
CA ALA A 57 13.65 4.04 6.22
C ALA A 57 13.89 3.53 7.66
N HIS A 58 13.98 4.43 8.64
CA HIS A 58 14.11 4.13 10.07
C HIS A 58 12.75 4.02 10.81
N GLU A 59 11.69 4.59 10.23
CA GLU A 59 10.30 4.50 10.71
C GLU A 59 9.58 3.27 10.14
N THR A 60 10.04 2.77 8.99
CA THR A 60 9.51 1.57 8.32
C THR A 60 9.84 0.29 9.07
N ASP A 61 11.05 0.16 9.63
CA ASP A 61 11.47 -0.98 10.44
C ASP A 61 10.77 -1.01 11.80
N SER A 62 10.56 0.17 12.42
CA SER A 62 9.86 0.30 13.70
C SER A 62 8.36 0.07 13.57
N ALA A 63 7.73 0.49 12.47
CA ALA A 63 6.35 0.18 12.16
C ALA A 63 6.14 -1.32 11.85
N TYR A 64 7.09 -1.95 11.15
CA TYR A 64 7.09 -3.41 10.95
C TYR A 64 7.24 -4.15 12.29
N ALA A 65 8.20 -3.75 13.14
CA ALA A 65 8.45 -4.34 14.45
C ALA A 65 7.26 -4.17 15.42
N ALA A 66 6.69 -2.97 15.52
CA ALA A 66 5.53 -2.70 16.38
C ALA A 66 4.29 -3.49 15.95
N LYS A 67 4.11 -3.69 14.63
CA LYS A 67 2.99 -4.45 14.10
C LYS A 67 3.20 -5.97 14.24
N MET A 68 4.44 -6.44 14.11
CA MET A 68 4.83 -7.82 14.43
C MET A 68 4.63 -8.14 15.91
N GLN A 69 5.03 -7.25 16.82
CA GLN A 69 4.74 -7.36 18.26
C GLN A 69 3.24 -7.45 18.55
N ARG A 70 2.42 -6.68 17.83
CA ARG A 70 0.96 -6.70 17.98
C ARG A 70 0.34 -8.01 17.48
N LEU A 71 0.90 -8.61 16.42
CA LEU A 71 0.49 -9.91 15.90
C LEU A 71 0.95 -11.07 16.78
N SER A 72 2.13 -10.97 17.41
CA SER A 72 2.60 -11.98 18.37
C SER A 72 1.77 -11.99 19.66
N LEU A 73 1.34 -10.81 20.14
CA LEU A 73 0.45 -10.66 21.31
C LEU A 73 -0.98 -11.15 21.05
N ALA A 74 -1.44 -11.18 19.80
CA ALA A 74 -2.78 -11.67 19.44
C ALA A 74 -2.84 -13.19 19.25
N ARG A 75 -1.69 -13.87 19.28
CA ARG A 75 -1.52 -15.32 19.10
C ARG A 75 -1.21 -16.09 20.40
N SER A 76 -1.08 -15.39 21.54
CA SER A 76 -0.96 -15.93 22.90
C SER A 76 -2.29 -15.86 23.63
#